data_AF-A0A843E2M3-F1
#
_entry.id   AF-A0A843E2M3-F1
#
_cell.length_a   1.000
_cell.length_b   1.000
_cell.length_c   1.000
_cell.angle_alpha   90.00
_cell.angle_beta   90.00
_cell.angle_gamma   90.00
#
_symmetry.space_group_name_H-M   'P 1'
#
loop_
_entity.id
_entity.type
_entity.pdbx_description
1 polymer ?
#
loop_
_entity_poly.entity_id
_entity_poly.type
_entity_poly.pdbx_seq_one_letter_code
_entity_poly.pdbx_strand_id
1 'polypeptide(L)'
;EDGLPEAYIVIGPDHHGVPYDAVMSTEDYCTPLGPVPIHKEIAYRLREFIPDDSRAHVREHSIEVELPFIQHIDRQPRIVPIIMGRQDMATAKRVADAIRTVCAGRKVVVVASSDLVHYVPREVAVRADTRFLNAVASGNVAAMYDEVRMNNLSVCGYGPIAVAMQISTPGRIEVLHKTDSFESAGYDSSAVVGYGSVAMYRN
;
A
#
# COMPACT_ATOMS: atom_id res chain seq x y z
N GLU A 1 -13.23 -17.14 13.11
CA GLU A 1 -12.85 -16.10 12.13
C GLU A 1 -13.15 -14.75 12.74
N ASP A 2 -12.19 -13.83 12.74
CA ASP A 2 -12.33 -12.57 13.46
C ASP A 2 -13.37 -11.60 12.86
N GLY A 3 -13.95 -11.91 11.68
CA GLY A 3 -14.95 -11.10 10.97
C GLY A 3 -14.34 -10.02 10.05
N LEU A 4 -15.15 -9.10 9.52
CA LEU A 4 -14.69 -7.93 8.74
C LEU A 4 -14.09 -6.84 9.66
N PRO A 5 -13.16 -5.99 9.19
CA PRO A 5 -12.64 -4.87 9.97
C PRO A 5 -13.66 -3.72 10.06
N GLU A 6 -13.45 -2.77 10.99
CA GLU A 6 -14.23 -1.53 11.03
C GLU A 6 -13.82 -0.54 9.94
N ALA A 7 -12.55 -0.61 9.50
CA ALA A 7 -12.00 0.25 8.48
C ALA A 7 -10.80 -0.39 7.76
N TYR A 8 -10.62 0.01 6.50
CA TYR A 8 -9.44 -0.27 5.68
C TYR A 8 -8.59 0.99 5.54
N ILE A 9 -7.35 0.96 6.01
CA ILE A 9 -6.40 2.06 5.78
C ILE A 9 -5.67 1.75 4.48
N VAL A 10 -6.02 2.47 3.41
CA VAL A 10 -5.49 2.21 2.05
C VAL A 10 -4.40 3.22 1.77
N ILE A 11 -3.18 2.74 1.58
CA ILE A 11 -1.99 3.57 1.43
C ILE A 11 -1.40 3.32 0.05
N GLY A 12 -1.28 4.37 -0.75
CA GLY A 12 -0.72 4.31 -2.10
C GLY A 12 0.46 5.26 -2.27
N PRO A 13 1.37 5.00 -3.22
CA PRO A 13 2.38 5.97 -3.61
C PRO A 13 1.77 7.16 -4.35
N ASP A 14 2.54 8.24 -4.44
CA ASP A 14 2.27 9.41 -5.27
C ASP A 14 2.92 9.29 -6.65
N HIS A 15 2.11 9.37 -7.70
CA HIS A 15 2.55 9.40 -9.10
C HIS A 15 2.53 10.80 -9.71
N HIS A 16 2.06 11.81 -8.98
CA HIS A 16 1.76 13.15 -9.51
C HIS A 16 2.54 14.29 -8.86
N GLY A 17 3.28 14.04 -7.79
CA GLY A 17 4.15 15.02 -7.14
C GLY A 17 3.37 15.96 -6.22
N VAL A 18 2.70 15.40 -5.21
CA VAL A 18 2.01 16.16 -4.17
C VAL A 18 3.01 16.89 -3.27
N PRO A 19 2.69 18.08 -2.73
CA PRO A 19 3.61 18.87 -1.91
C PRO A 19 3.72 18.36 -0.46
N TYR A 20 3.41 17.09 -0.21
CA TYR A 20 3.30 16.50 1.12
C TYR A 20 4.14 15.23 1.23
N ASP A 21 4.75 15.00 2.39
CA ASP A 21 5.37 13.70 2.68
C ASP A 21 4.33 12.57 2.69
N ALA A 22 3.17 12.86 3.29
CA ALA A 22 1.97 12.04 3.20
C ALA A 22 0.75 12.96 3.30
N VAL A 23 -0.34 12.58 2.64
CA VAL A 23 -1.60 13.33 2.63
C VAL A 23 -2.77 12.36 2.63
N MET A 24 -3.82 12.69 3.35
CA MET A 24 -5.05 11.90 3.36
C MET A 24 -6.22 12.71 2.82
N SER A 25 -7.37 12.05 2.67
CA SER A 25 -8.62 12.67 2.27
C SER A 25 -9.76 12.25 3.21
N THR A 26 -10.60 13.21 3.59
CA THR A 26 -11.90 12.92 4.25
C THR A 26 -13.10 12.93 3.31
N GLU A 27 -12.87 12.99 2.01
CA GLU A 27 -13.92 12.89 0.99
C GLU A 27 -14.10 11.43 0.55
N ASP A 28 -15.37 11.03 0.37
CA ASP A 28 -15.73 9.68 -0.07
C ASP A 28 -15.22 9.42 -1.49
N TYR A 29 -14.88 8.17 -1.77
CA TYR A 29 -14.50 7.72 -3.11
C TYR A 29 -15.72 7.21 -3.87
N CYS A 30 -15.66 7.26 -5.20
CA CYS A 30 -16.64 6.62 -6.07
C CYS A 30 -15.91 5.64 -6.99
N THR A 31 -16.43 4.42 -7.09
CA THR A 31 -15.95 3.41 -8.04
C THR A 31 -17.11 3.00 -8.96
N PRO A 32 -16.84 2.23 -10.04
CA PRO A 32 -17.91 1.63 -10.83
C PRO A 32 -18.87 0.72 -10.04
N LEU A 33 -18.48 0.22 -8.87
CA LEU A 33 -19.31 -0.61 -8.00
C LEU A 33 -20.13 0.20 -6.98
N GLY A 34 -19.96 1.52 -6.94
CA GLY A 34 -20.68 2.43 -6.06
C GLY A 34 -19.75 3.24 -5.13
N PRO A 35 -20.32 4.05 -4.24
CA PRO A 35 -19.55 4.88 -3.32
C PRO A 35 -18.81 4.05 -2.27
N VAL A 36 -17.66 4.57 -1.83
CA VAL A 36 -16.81 4.01 -0.78
C VAL A 36 -16.61 5.09 0.29
N PRO A 37 -17.36 5.02 1.41
CA PRO A 37 -17.35 6.06 2.42
C PRO A 37 -16.06 6.09 3.26
N ILE A 38 -15.67 7.27 3.71
CA ILE A 38 -14.56 7.43 4.65
C ILE A 38 -14.97 7.03 6.07
N HIS A 39 -14.08 6.35 6.79
CA HIS A 39 -14.21 6.15 8.24
C HIS A 39 -13.91 7.46 9.00
N LYS A 40 -14.89 8.36 9.04
CA LYS A 40 -14.76 9.74 9.55
C LYS A 40 -14.06 9.87 10.90
N GLU A 41 -14.37 9.01 11.87
CA GLU A 41 -13.76 9.11 13.20
C GLU A 41 -12.24 8.87 13.19
N ILE A 42 -11.76 7.90 12.40
CA ILE A 42 -10.33 7.61 12.28
C ILE A 42 -9.67 8.72 11.47
N ALA A 43 -10.26 9.10 10.34
CA ALA A 43 -9.72 10.14 9.48
C ALA A 43 -9.61 11.49 10.22
N TYR A 44 -10.63 11.92 10.96
CA TYR A 44 -10.57 13.18 11.72
C TYR A 44 -9.49 13.18 12.80
N ARG A 45 -9.25 12.05 13.48
CA ARG A 45 -8.15 11.93 14.45
C ARG A 45 -6.78 11.91 13.78
N LEU A 46 -6.67 11.35 12.57
CA LEU A 46 -5.42 11.36 11.81
C LEU A 46 -5.03 12.75 11.30
N ARG A 47 -5.96 13.71 11.22
CA ARG A 47 -5.67 15.10 10.79
C ARG A 47 -4.63 15.79 11.67
N GLU A 48 -4.47 15.35 12.92
CA GLU A 48 -3.44 15.86 13.83
C GLU A 48 -2.01 15.45 13.41
N PHE A 49 -1.89 14.42 12.57
CA PHE A 49 -0.61 13.82 12.18
C PHE A 49 -0.33 13.89 10.67
N ILE A 50 -1.39 13.82 9.84
CA ILE A 50 -1.31 13.76 8.38
C ILE A 50 -2.22 14.87 7.81
N PRO A 51 -1.70 15.76 6.96
CA PRO A 51 -2.50 16.76 6.26
C PRO A 51 -3.69 16.14 5.51
N ASP A 52 -4.80 16.87 5.49
CA ASP A 52 -6.00 16.51 4.74
C ASP A 52 -6.16 17.45 3.54
N ASP A 53 -5.96 16.92 2.33
CA ASP A 53 -6.19 17.65 1.09
C ASP A 53 -6.73 16.71 0.03
N SER A 54 -8.06 16.67 -0.09
CA SER A 54 -8.76 15.83 -1.07
C SER A 54 -8.37 16.16 -2.52
N ARG A 55 -7.86 17.36 -2.82
CA ARG A 55 -7.39 17.71 -4.18
C ARG A 55 -6.15 16.93 -4.58
N ALA A 56 -5.32 16.52 -3.62
CA ALA A 56 -4.15 15.67 -3.86
C ALA A 56 -4.56 14.26 -4.35
N HIS A 57 -5.77 13.81 -4.01
CA HIS A 57 -6.28 12.50 -4.35
C HIS A 57 -6.96 12.43 -5.72
N VAL A 58 -7.42 13.56 -6.28
CA VAL A 58 -8.24 13.59 -7.51
C VAL A 58 -7.55 12.96 -8.73
N ARG A 59 -6.22 13.05 -8.80
CA ARG A 59 -5.44 12.50 -9.92
C ARG A 59 -4.79 11.16 -9.62
N GLU A 60 -4.70 10.78 -8.35
CA GLU A 60 -3.97 9.60 -7.92
C GLU A 60 -4.83 8.34 -8.01
N HIS A 61 -4.29 7.29 -8.61
CA HIS A 61 -5.03 6.06 -8.91
C HIS A 61 -4.63 4.89 -8.01
N SER A 62 -3.47 4.95 -7.35
CA SER A 62 -2.94 3.85 -6.53
C SER A 62 -3.89 3.40 -5.41
N ILE A 63 -4.70 4.32 -4.89
CA ILE A 63 -5.73 3.99 -3.90
C ILE A 63 -7.00 3.45 -4.58
N GLU A 64 -7.42 4.07 -5.69
CA GLU A 64 -8.67 3.73 -6.38
C GLU A 64 -8.68 2.29 -6.88
N VAL A 65 -7.55 1.78 -7.41
CA VAL A 65 -7.44 0.43 -7.96
C VAL A 65 -7.68 -0.68 -6.94
N GLU A 66 -7.48 -0.42 -5.64
CA GLU A 66 -7.73 -1.37 -4.57
C GLU A 66 -9.22 -1.45 -4.18
N LEU A 67 -9.96 -0.37 -4.37
CA LEU A 67 -11.31 -0.21 -3.81
C LEU A 67 -12.33 -1.23 -4.37
N PRO A 68 -12.33 -1.59 -5.67
CA PRO A 68 -13.22 -2.63 -6.18
C PRO A 68 -13.00 -4.01 -5.52
N PHE A 69 -11.75 -4.37 -5.20
CA PHE A 69 -11.44 -5.61 -4.50
C PHE A 69 -11.95 -5.57 -3.06
N ILE A 70 -11.78 -4.44 -2.38
CA ILE A 70 -12.32 -4.23 -1.04
C ILE A 70 -13.86 -4.34 -1.06
N GLN A 71 -14.54 -3.67 -1.99
CA GLN A 71 -16.00 -3.75 -2.17
C GLN A 71 -16.50 -5.15 -2.52
N HIS A 72 -15.67 -5.96 -3.18
CA HIS A 72 -15.99 -7.36 -3.44
C HIS A 72 -15.99 -8.19 -2.16
N ILE A 73 -15.06 -7.94 -1.25
CA ILE A 73 -14.91 -8.69 0.01
C ILE A 73 -15.90 -8.19 1.08
N ASP A 74 -15.96 -6.87 1.28
CA ASP A 74 -16.87 -6.18 2.20
C ASP A 74 -17.84 -5.32 1.40
N ARG A 75 -19.14 -5.57 1.55
CA ARG A 75 -20.19 -4.86 0.78
C ARG A 75 -20.49 -3.46 1.31
N GLN A 76 -19.99 -3.10 2.49
CA GLN A 76 -20.15 -1.77 3.08
C GLN A 76 -18.82 -1.27 3.68
N PRO A 77 -17.74 -1.24 2.88
CA PRO A 77 -16.43 -0.94 3.40
C PRO A 77 -16.34 0.53 3.80
N ARG A 78 -15.56 0.80 4.84
CA ARG A 78 -15.15 2.16 5.19
C ARG A 78 -13.64 2.27 5.05
N ILE A 79 -13.17 3.32 4.40
CA ILE A 79 -11.74 3.48 4.14
C ILE A 79 -11.15 4.71 4.82
N VAL A 80 -9.82 4.73 4.93
CA VAL A 80 -9.03 5.94 5.18
C VAL A 80 -7.90 5.95 4.14
N PRO A 81 -8.00 6.79 3.10
CA PRO A 81 -7.04 6.85 2.00
C PRO A 81 -5.85 7.73 2.40
N ILE A 82 -4.62 7.26 2.18
CA ILE A 82 -3.39 7.99 2.44
C ILE A 82 -2.45 7.86 1.24
N ILE A 83 -2.10 8.98 0.63
CA ILE A 83 -1.04 9.04 -0.38
C ILE A 83 0.29 9.31 0.30
N MET A 84 1.33 8.58 -0.06
CA MET A 84 2.71 8.82 0.38
C MET A 84 3.52 9.48 -0.73
N GLY A 85 3.75 10.79 -0.61
CA GLY A 85 4.64 11.54 -1.48
C GLY A 85 6.12 11.24 -1.21
N ARG A 86 6.51 11.16 0.08
CA ARG A 86 7.87 10.78 0.48
C ARG A 86 7.88 9.36 1.05
N GLN A 87 8.54 8.46 0.33
CA GLN A 87 8.55 7.03 0.66
C GLN A 87 9.75 6.58 1.49
N ASP A 88 10.52 7.49 2.10
CA ASP A 88 11.66 7.10 2.93
C ASP A 88 11.23 6.48 4.27
N MET A 89 12.14 5.71 4.87
CA MET A 89 11.90 4.98 6.11
C MET A 89 11.41 5.87 7.27
N ALA A 90 11.88 7.12 7.38
CA ALA A 90 11.44 8.01 8.46
C ALA A 90 9.98 8.47 8.25
N THR A 91 9.58 8.75 7.01
CA THR A 91 8.18 9.07 6.70
C THR A 91 7.28 7.86 6.90
N ALA A 92 7.67 6.69 6.40
CA ALA A 92 6.93 5.45 6.63
C ALA A 92 6.73 5.17 8.13
N LYS A 93 7.77 5.40 8.95
CA LYS A 93 7.66 5.27 10.41
C LYS A 93 6.66 6.25 11.02
N ARG A 94 6.71 7.53 10.63
CA ARG A 94 5.76 8.54 11.14
C ARG A 94 4.32 8.19 10.80
N VAL A 95 4.05 7.79 9.55
CA VAL A 95 2.71 7.37 9.11
C VAL A 95 2.25 6.13 9.89
N ALA A 96 3.13 5.14 10.06
CA ALA A 96 2.84 3.94 10.85
C ALA A 96 2.50 4.25 12.32
N ASP A 97 3.28 5.12 12.96
CA ASP A 97 3.06 5.52 14.36
C ASP A 97 1.74 6.30 14.53
N ALA A 98 1.41 7.17 13.57
CA ALA A 98 0.14 7.91 13.55
C ALA A 98 -1.06 6.96 13.45
N ILE A 99 -1.04 6.03 12.49
CA ILE A 99 -2.10 5.03 12.32
C ILE A 99 -2.21 4.16 13.57
N ARG A 100 -1.08 3.71 14.15
CA ARG A 100 -1.08 2.91 15.38
C ARG A 100 -1.71 3.64 16.56
N THR A 101 -1.40 4.93 16.71
CA THR A 101 -1.92 5.77 17.79
C THR A 101 -3.43 5.97 17.66
N VAL A 102 -3.91 6.29 16.46
CA VAL A 102 -5.34 6.54 16.23
C VAL A 102 -6.15 5.24 16.27
N CYS A 103 -5.62 4.17 15.70
CA CYS A 103 -6.30 2.87 15.59
C CYS A 103 -6.05 1.92 16.78
N ALA A 104 -5.47 2.41 17.88
CA ALA A 104 -5.28 1.60 19.08
C ALA A 104 -6.62 1.03 19.59
N GLY A 105 -6.67 -0.29 19.78
CA GLY A 105 -7.88 -1.00 20.22
C GLY A 105 -8.96 -1.18 19.14
N ARG A 106 -8.71 -0.71 17.91
CA ARG A 106 -9.62 -0.82 16.77
C ARG A 106 -9.23 -1.96 15.86
N LYS A 107 -10.22 -2.53 15.17
CA LYS A 107 -9.98 -3.64 14.24
C LYS A 107 -9.89 -3.11 12.82
N VAL A 108 -8.67 -2.77 12.39
CA VAL A 108 -8.41 -2.22 11.06
C VAL A 108 -7.54 -3.16 10.23
N VAL A 109 -7.69 -3.09 8.90
CA VAL A 109 -6.78 -3.72 7.93
C VAL A 109 -6.02 -2.62 7.21
N VAL A 110 -4.70 -2.78 7.05
CA VAL A 110 -3.87 -1.88 6.25
C VAL A 110 -3.66 -2.53 4.88
N VAL A 111 -3.95 -1.78 3.82
CA VAL A 111 -3.71 -2.16 2.43
C VAL A 111 -2.62 -1.25 1.89
N ALA A 112 -1.49 -1.83 1.50
CA ALA A 112 -0.39 -1.10 0.86
C ALA A 112 -0.43 -1.40 -0.63
N SER A 113 -0.80 -0.41 -1.44
CA SER A 113 -0.82 -0.54 -2.90
C SER A 113 0.57 -0.34 -3.49
N SER A 114 1.00 -1.28 -4.32
CA SER A 114 2.28 -1.25 -5.02
C SER A 114 2.32 -2.26 -6.15
N ASP A 115 2.79 -1.82 -7.31
CA ASP A 115 3.45 -2.68 -8.29
C ASP A 115 4.91 -2.95 -7.87
N LEU A 116 5.52 -4.00 -8.42
CA LEU A 116 6.94 -4.30 -8.23
C LEU A 116 7.80 -3.58 -9.29
N VAL A 117 8.80 -4.22 -9.89
CA VAL A 117 9.66 -3.54 -10.85
C VAL A 117 8.95 -3.27 -12.19
N HIS A 118 9.33 -2.18 -12.83
CA HIS A 118 8.73 -1.67 -14.06
C HIS A 118 9.71 -1.67 -15.24
N TYR A 119 9.19 -2.01 -16.42
CA TYR A 119 9.78 -1.80 -17.74
C TYR A 119 11.20 -2.36 -17.91
N VAL A 120 11.40 -3.58 -17.40
CA VAL A 120 12.63 -4.36 -17.62
C VAL A 120 12.30 -5.71 -18.28
N PRO A 121 13.27 -6.39 -18.91
CA PRO A 121 13.04 -7.72 -19.46
C PRO A 121 12.56 -8.69 -18.37
N ARG A 122 11.60 -9.57 -18.71
CA ARG A 122 10.93 -10.45 -17.75
C ARG A 122 11.88 -11.22 -16.84
N GLU A 123 12.97 -11.77 -17.37
CA GLU A 123 13.95 -12.49 -16.56
C GLU A 123 14.63 -11.62 -15.50
N VAL A 124 14.84 -10.34 -15.80
CA VAL A 124 15.38 -9.35 -14.84
C VAL A 124 14.32 -9.06 -13.78
N ALA A 125 13.06 -8.85 -14.19
CA ALA A 125 11.95 -8.60 -13.29
C ALA A 125 11.76 -9.76 -12.29
N VAL A 126 11.66 -10.98 -12.81
CA VAL A 126 11.47 -12.20 -11.99
C VAL A 126 12.54 -12.32 -10.91
N ARG A 127 13.81 -12.07 -11.22
CA ARG A 127 14.91 -12.14 -10.24
C ARG A 127 14.84 -11.00 -9.22
N ALA A 128 14.61 -9.77 -9.67
CA ALA A 128 14.53 -8.60 -8.80
C ALA A 128 13.35 -8.70 -7.83
N ASP A 129 12.16 -9.04 -8.34
CA ASP A 129 10.94 -9.18 -7.57
C ASP A 129 11.03 -10.29 -6.52
N THR A 130 11.63 -11.43 -6.87
CA THR A 130 11.85 -12.51 -5.91
C THR A 130 12.75 -12.06 -4.75
N ARG A 131 13.83 -11.32 -5.03
CA ARG A 131 14.71 -10.78 -3.98
C ARG A 131 13.99 -9.77 -3.10
N PHE A 132 13.26 -8.84 -3.71
CA PHE A 132 12.50 -7.83 -2.98
C PHE A 132 11.44 -8.47 -2.07
N LEU A 133 10.64 -9.41 -2.60
CA LEU A 133 9.61 -10.10 -1.83
C LEU A 133 10.20 -10.97 -0.72
N ASN A 134 11.38 -11.58 -0.92
CA ASN A 134 12.09 -12.28 0.14
C ASN A 134 12.53 -11.33 1.27
N ALA A 135 12.99 -10.11 0.93
CA ALA A 135 13.31 -9.09 1.92
C ALA A 135 12.06 -8.64 2.69
N VAL A 136 10.91 -8.45 2.01
CA VAL A 136 9.62 -8.17 2.67
C VAL A 136 9.23 -9.32 3.60
N ALA A 137 9.28 -10.57 3.12
CA ALA A 137 8.92 -11.76 3.88
C ALA A 137 9.81 -11.99 5.12
N SER A 138 11.04 -11.46 5.12
CA SER A 138 11.92 -11.51 6.28
C SER A 138 11.45 -10.64 7.47
N GLY A 139 10.53 -9.70 7.24
CA GLY A 139 10.10 -8.72 8.24
C GLY A 139 11.13 -7.62 8.53
N ASN A 140 12.29 -7.63 7.86
CA ASN A 140 13.33 -6.62 8.04
C ASN A 140 13.12 -5.44 7.08
N VAL A 141 12.50 -4.38 7.60
CA VAL A 141 12.23 -3.14 6.85
C VAL A 141 13.52 -2.52 6.29
N ALA A 142 14.62 -2.53 7.05
CA ALA A 142 15.89 -1.98 6.57
C ALA A 142 16.44 -2.77 5.37
N ALA A 143 16.40 -4.12 5.44
CA ALA A 143 16.81 -4.97 4.33
C ALA A 143 15.95 -4.75 3.07
N MET A 144 14.64 -4.51 3.24
CA MET A 144 13.76 -4.15 2.12
C MET A 144 14.17 -2.81 1.48
N TYR A 145 14.44 -1.77 2.28
CA TYR A 145 14.94 -0.49 1.75
C TYR A 145 16.32 -0.61 1.09
N ASP A 146 17.20 -1.45 1.65
CA ASP A 146 18.52 -1.72 1.09
C ASP A 146 18.40 -2.40 -0.28
N GLU A 147 17.50 -3.37 -0.44
CA GLU A 147 17.21 -3.98 -1.74
C GLU A 147 16.75 -2.95 -2.78
N VAL A 148 15.85 -2.04 -2.41
CA VAL A 148 15.39 -0.96 -3.30
C VAL A 148 16.55 -0.05 -3.70
N ARG A 149 17.33 0.44 -2.73
CA ARG A 149 18.40 1.42 -2.99
C ARG A 149 19.61 0.83 -3.71
N MET A 150 20.12 -0.31 -3.24
CA MET A 150 21.36 -0.89 -3.76
C MET A 150 21.20 -1.45 -5.17
N ASN A 151 19.97 -1.87 -5.54
CA ASN A 151 19.68 -2.41 -6.86
C ASN A 151 18.86 -1.46 -7.74
N ASN A 152 18.59 -0.23 -7.28
CA ASN A 152 17.79 0.76 -8.01
C ASN A 152 16.44 0.20 -8.50
N LEU A 153 15.71 -0.48 -7.62
CA LEU A 153 14.43 -1.11 -7.97
C LEU A 153 13.34 -0.05 -8.15
N SER A 154 12.54 -0.20 -9.20
CA SER A 154 11.42 0.70 -9.52
C SER A 154 10.10 0.32 -8.85
N VAL A 155 10.12 -0.38 -7.72
CA VAL A 155 8.92 -0.71 -6.93
C VAL A 155 8.20 0.60 -6.57
N CYS A 156 6.93 0.76 -6.96
CA CYS A 156 6.29 2.08 -6.83
C CYS A 156 5.87 2.40 -5.39
N GLY A 157 5.51 1.40 -4.58
CA GLY A 157 4.95 1.56 -3.23
C GLY A 157 5.80 0.98 -2.10
N TYR A 158 7.13 1.06 -2.15
CA TYR A 158 7.99 0.57 -1.06
C TYR A 158 7.78 1.32 0.27
N GLY A 159 7.35 2.58 0.23
CA GLY A 159 6.93 3.35 1.41
C GLY A 159 5.65 2.80 2.04
N PRO A 160 4.53 2.68 1.29
CA PRO A 160 3.32 1.98 1.74
C PRO A 160 3.59 0.59 2.31
N ILE A 161 4.41 -0.23 1.64
CA ILE A 161 4.79 -1.57 2.14
C ILE A 161 5.51 -1.46 3.48
N ALA A 162 6.46 -0.51 3.62
CA ALA A 162 7.14 -0.28 4.89
C ALA A 162 6.18 0.18 6.00
N VAL A 163 5.13 0.93 5.70
CA VAL A 163 4.09 1.27 6.69
C VAL A 163 3.38 0.00 7.15
N ALA A 164 2.94 -0.85 6.23
CA ALA A 164 2.27 -2.11 6.57
C ALA A 164 3.14 -3.03 7.43
N MET A 165 4.43 -3.19 7.09
CA MET A 165 5.40 -3.96 7.88
C MET A 165 5.60 -3.39 9.29
N GLN A 166 5.70 -2.05 9.41
CA GLN A 166 5.93 -1.40 10.69
C GLN A 166 4.70 -1.42 11.59
N ILE A 167 3.49 -1.24 11.06
CA ILE A 167 2.25 -1.25 11.87
C ILE A 167 1.98 -2.65 12.43
N SER A 168 2.09 -3.67 11.58
CA SER A 168 1.61 -5.01 11.90
C SER A 168 2.49 -5.75 12.90
N THR A 169 3.79 -5.37 13.05
CA THR A 169 4.83 -6.15 13.75
C THR A 169 4.56 -7.65 13.60
N PRO A 170 4.43 -8.13 12.35
CA PRO A 170 3.65 -9.31 12.06
C PRO A 170 4.36 -10.55 12.59
N GLY A 171 3.57 -11.48 13.12
CA GLY A 171 4.06 -12.78 13.52
C GLY A 171 4.42 -13.67 12.33
N ARG A 172 3.74 -13.44 11.19
CA ARG A 172 3.95 -14.14 9.93
C ARG A 172 3.72 -13.21 8.75
N ILE A 173 4.63 -13.25 7.78
CA ILE A 173 4.49 -12.60 6.47
C ILE A 173 4.53 -13.70 5.41
N GLU A 174 3.53 -13.73 4.53
CA GLU A 174 3.36 -14.76 3.52
C GLU A 174 3.22 -14.13 2.14
N VAL A 175 4.10 -14.51 1.21
CA VAL A 175 3.95 -14.16 -0.21
C VAL A 175 2.94 -15.13 -0.81
N LEU A 176 1.73 -14.64 -1.11
CA LEU A 176 0.62 -15.47 -1.59
C LEU A 176 0.76 -15.80 -3.08
N HIS A 177 1.21 -14.81 -3.86
CA HIS A 177 1.34 -14.93 -5.30
C HIS A 177 2.32 -13.90 -5.86
N LYS A 178 2.93 -14.24 -6.99
CA LYS A 178 3.81 -13.38 -7.77
C LYS A 178 3.62 -13.69 -9.25
N THR A 179 3.44 -12.66 -10.06
CA THR A 179 3.28 -12.76 -11.51
C THR A 179 3.81 -11.47 -12.16
N ASP A 180 3.61 -11.31 -13.47
CA ASP A 180 4.01 -10.14 -14.21
C ASP A 180 3.04 -9.87 -15.37
N SER A 181 3.18 -8.71 -16.00
CA SER A 181 2.28 -8.25 -17.06
C SER A 181 2.33 -9.09 -18.34
N PHE A 182 3.42 -9.84 -18.59
CA PHE A 182 3.48 -10.82 -19.69
C PHE A 182 2.67 -12.07 -19.33
N GLU A 183 2.88 -12.61 -18.13
CA GLU A 183 2.21 -13.85 -17.70
C GLU A 183 0.71 -13.65 -17.45
N SER A 184 0.30 -12.51 -16.91
CA SER A 184 -1.09 -12.25 -16.57
C SER A 184 -1.94 -11.78 -17.74
N ALA A 185 -1.37 -10.97 -18.65
CA ALA A 185 -2.10 -10.28 -19.71
C ALA A 185 -1.54 -10.50 -21.13
N GLY A 186 -0.42 -11.20 -21.27
CA GLY A 186 0.21 -11.46 -22.58
C GLY A 186 0.90 -10.24 -23.20
N TYR A 187 1.28 -9.24 -22.40
CA TYR A 187 2.02 -8.06 -22.89
C TYR A 187 3.47 -8.41 -23.28
N ASP A 188 4.24 -7.42 -23.73
CA ASP A 188 5.62 -7.62 -24.20
C ASP A 188 6.55 -8.10 -23.06
N SER A 189 7.25 -9.23 -23.26
CA SER A 189 8.22 -9.77 -22.30
C SER A 189 9.53 -8.98 -22.23
N SER A 190 9.79 -8.09 -23.20
CA SER A 190 10.98 -7.23 -23.21
C SER A 190 10.89 -6.08 -22.19
N ALA A 191 9.68 -5.73 -21.75
CA ALA A 191 9.41 -4.66 -20.79
C ALA A 191 8.14 -4.97 -19.98
N VAL A 192 8.29 -5.67 -18.85
CA VAL A 192 7.15 -6.06 -17.99
C VAL A 192 7.00 -5.18 -16.76
N VAL A 193 5.81 -5.20 -16.16
CA VAL A 193 5.57 -4.75 -14.78
C VAL A 193 5.36 -5.97 -13.90
N GLY A 194 6.07 -6.06 -12.77
CA GLY A 194 5.93 -7.14 -11.80
C GLY A 194 4.79 -6.92 -10.83
N TYR A 195 4.11 -8.00 -10.43
CA TYR A 195 2.98 -7.98 -9.50
C TYR A 195 3.19 -9.00 -8.38
N GLY A 196 2.84 -8.63 -7.14
CA GLY A 196 2.94 -9.52 -6.00
C GLY A 196 1.87 -9.24 -4.95
N SER A 197 1.33 -10.29 -4.34
CA SER A 197 0.39 -10.19 -3.23
C SER A 197 1.00 -10.79 -1.96
N VAL A 198 0.99 -10.03 -0.88
CA VAL A 198 1.58 -10.42 0.42
C VAL A 198 0.56 -10.24 1.53
N ALA A 199 0.44 -11.22 2.40
CA ALA A 199 -0.36 -11.14 3.61
C ALA A 199 0.51 -11.07 4.87
N MET A 200 0.15 -10.18 5.80
CA MET A 200 0.83 -10.01 7.08
C MET A 200 -0.17 -10.34 8.20
N TYR A 201 0.17 -11.32 9.02
CA TYR A 201 -0.69 -11.81 10.10
C TYR A 201 -0.12 -11.40 11.46
N ARG A 202 -1.00 -10.92 12.34
CA ARG A 202 -0.69 -10.75 13.76
C ARG A 202 -0.70 -12.13 14.43
N ASN A 203 0.19 -12.32 15.41
CA ASN A 203 0.11 -13.46 16.33
C ASN A 203 -1.12 -13.35 17.25
#